data_AF-A0A291N6V9-F1
#
_entry.id   AF-A0A291N6V9-F1
#
_cell.length_a   1.000
_cell.length_b   1.000
_cell.length_c   1.000
_cell.angle_alpha   90.00
_cell.angle_beta   90.00
_cell.angle_gamma   90.00
#
_symmetry.space_group_name_H-M   'P 1'
#
loop_
_entity.id
_entity.type
_entity.pdbx_description
1 polymer ?
#
loop_
_entity_poly.entity_id
_entity_poly.type
_entity_poly.pdbx_seq_one_letter_code
_entity_poly.pdbx_strand_id
1 'polypeptide(L)'
;MISDGPLYLVTRDGARRLLEAVANGQLPFDAANYVADCIVMNDDFDFADEAVRDAIYFVEDDTGRLVAGEDDWRPTRDEILAELALLD
;
A
#
# COMPACT_ATOMS: atom_id res chain seq x y z
N MET A 1 -4.67 -17.89 28.58
CA MET A 1 -5.01 -16.74 27.73
C MET A 1 -3.71 -16.34 27.07
N ILE A 2 -3.52 -16.71 25.82
CA ILE A 2 -2.44 -16.15 24.99
C ILE A 2 -2.94 -14.74 24.68
N SER A 3 -2.17 -13.70 24.98
CA SER A 3 -2.52 -12.37 24.49
C SER A 3 -2.42 -12.41 22.98
N ASP A 4 -3.49 -12.05 22.26
CA ASP A 4 -3.38 -11.55 20.90
C ASP A 4 -2.26 -10.49 20.94
N GLY A 5 -1.28 -10.58 20.04
CA GLY A 5 -0.09 -9.74 20.09
C GLY A 5 -0.40 -8.24 20.12
N PRO A 6 0.61 -7.37 20.19
CA PRO A 6 0.35 -5.95 19.96
C PRO A 6 -0.23 -5.79 18.55
N LEU A 7 -1.52 -5.46 18.47
CA LEU A 7 -2.19 -5.11 17.23
C LEU A 7 -1.41 -3.94 16.59
N TYR A 8 -0.73 -4.20 15.48
CA TYR A 8 0.01 -3.16 14.79
C TYR A 8 -0.97 -2.29 14.02
N LEU A 9 -0.93 -0.98 14.24
CA LEU A 9 -1.79 -0.04 13.53
C LEU A 9 -1.05 0.50 12.30
N VAL A 10 -1.59 0.24 11.12
CA VAL A 10 -1.15 0.93 9.89
C VAL A 10 -1.73 2.34 9.95
N THR A 11 -0.84 3.33 10.00
CA THR A 11 -1.21 4.72 10.21
C THR A 11 -1.29 5.49 8.90
N ARG A 12 -2.08 6.58 8.91
CA ARG A 12 -2.15 7.54 7.79
C ARG A 12 -0.79 8.12 7.43
N ASP A 13 0.05 8.43 8.42
CA ASP A 13 1.42 8.91 8.17
C ASP A 13 2.30 7.83 7.51
N GLY A 14 2.10 6.55 7.86
CA GLY A 14 2.77 5.42 7.24
C GLY A 14 2.38 5.26 5.77
N ALA A 15 1.07 5.23 5.48
CA ALA A 15 0.56 5.14 4.11
C ALA A 15 0.99 6.33 3.24
N ARG A 16 0.95 7.56 3.79
CA ARG A 16 1.41 8.77 3.10
C ARG A 16 2.88 8.65 2.70
N ARG A 17 3.75 8.25 3.63
CA ARG A 17 5.20 8.07 3.36
C ARG A 17 5.46 7.01 2.31
N LEU A 18 4.69 5.92 2.31
CA LEU A 18 4.80 4.87 1.31
C LEU A 18 4.48 5.42 -0.09
N LEU A 19 3.32 6.06 -0.27
CA LEU A 19 2.91 6.64 -1.56
C LEU A 19 3.85 7.77 -2.01
N GLU A 20 4.29 8.65 -1.12
CA GLU A 20 5.28 9.69 -1.43
C GLU A 20 6.60 9.10 -1.92
N ALA A 21 7.10 8.03 -1.27
CA ALA A 21 8.35 7.39 -1.67
C ALA A 21 8.24 6.75 -3.06
N VAL A 22 7.10 6.15 -3.39
CA VAL A 22 6.84 5.60 -4.74
C VAL A 22 6.72 6.73 -5.76
N ALA A 23 5.91 7.76 -5.49
CA ALA A 23 5.69 8.89 -6.42
C ALA A 23 6.97 9.69 -6.74
N ASN A 24 7.91 9.73 -5.80
CA ASN A 24 9.19 10.41 -5.94
C ASN A 24 10.32 9.49 -6.45
N GLY A 25 10.02 8.22 -6.76
CA GLY A 25 11.00 7.24 -7.24
C GLY A 25 12.07 6.87 -6.19
N GLN A 26 11.81 7.12 -4.91
CA GLN A 26 12.68 6.77 -3.80
C GLN A 26 12.53 5.30 -3.39
N LEU A 27 11.36 4.73 -3.66
CA LEU A 27 11.05 3.31 -3.48
C LEU A 27 10.51 2.75 -4.81
N PRO A 28 11.12 1.69 -5.38
CA PRO A 28 10.56 1.01 -6.55
C PRO A 28 9.16 0.47 -6.24
N PHE A 29 8.25 0.52 -7.22
CA PHE A 29 6.87 0.05 -7.05
C PHE A 29 6.82 -1.42 -6.60
N ASP A 30 7.61 -2.32 -7.20
CA ASP A 30 7.60 -3.74 -6.83
C ASP A 30 7.98 -3.97 -5.36
N ALA A 31 8.87 -3.14 -4.83
CA ALA A 31 9.24 -3.21 -3.41
C ALA A 31 8.10 -2.68 -2.52
N ALA A 32 7.39 -1.64 -2.95
CA ALA A 32 6.22 -1.12 -2.24
C ALA A 32 5.05 -2.11 -2.26
N ASN A 33 4.77 -2.70 -3.43
CA ASN A 33 3.78 -3.73 -3.65
C ASN A 33 4.05 -4.95 -2.76
N TYR A 34 5.28 -5.47 -2.74
CA TYR A 34 5.68 -6.55 -1.83
C TYR A 34 5.46 -6.21 -0.34
N VAL A 35 5.74 -4.97 0.07
CA VAL A 35 5.49 -4.53 1.45
C VAL A 35 4.00 -4.48 1.75
N ALA A 36 3.18 -3.99 0.82
CA ALA A 36 1.73 -3.93 0.96
C ALA A 36 1.12 -5.34 1.04
N ASP A 37 1.58 -6.26 0.20
CA ASP A 37 1.30 -7.70 0.26
C ASP A 37 1.57 -8.28 1.66
N CYS A 38 2.75 -8.00 2.23
CA CYS A 38 3.11 -8.49 3.56
C CYS A 38 2.21 -7.93 4.66
N ILE A 39 1.72 -6.70 4.49
CA ILE A 39 0.75 -6.10 5.41
C ILE A 39 -0.58 -6.87 5.28
N VAL A 40 -1.14 -6.95 4.08
CA VAL A 40 -2.46 -7.57 3.83
C VAL A 40 -2.51 -9.05 4.22
N MET A 41 -1.41 -9.78 4.06
CA MET A 41 -1.30 -11.19 4.47
C MET A 41 -1.10 -11.41 5.98
N ASN A 42 -0.90 -10.36 6.77
CA ASN A 42 -0.75 -10.47 8.22
C ASN A 42 -2.11 -10.39 8.91
N ASP A 43 -2.39 -11.28 9.86
CA ASP A 43 -3.66 -11.25 10.60
C ASP A 43 -3.61 -10.36 11.86
N ASP A 44 -2.43 -9.85 12.24
CA ASP A 44 -2.17 -9.13 13.50
C ASP A 44 -1.93 -7.61 13.29
N PHE A 45 -2.80 -6.99 12.50
CA PHE A 45 -2.79 -5.54 12.28
C PHE A 45 -4.21 -4.98 12.09
N ASP A 46 -4.34 -3.67 12.20
CA ASP A 46 -5.55 -2.95 11.82
C ASP A 46 -5.19 -1.65 11.06
N PHE A 47 -6.14 -1.10 10.33
CA PHE A 47 -5.98 0.17 9.63
C PHE A 47 -6.53 1.31 10.49
N ALA A 48 -5.81 2.43 10.54
CA ALA A 48 -6.24 3.59 11.31
C ALA A 48 -7.59 4.17 10.83
N ASP A 49 -7.85 4.11 9.53
CA ASP A 49 -9.13 4.46 8.91
C ASP A 49 -9.27 3.79 7.52
N GLU A 50 -10.45 3.95 6.91
CA GLU A 50 -10.76 3.38 5.59
C GLU A 50 -9.87 3.91 4.46
N ALA A 51 -9.46 5.18 4.50
CA ALA A 51 -8.58 5.73 3.48
C ALA A 51 -7.16 5.13 3.57
N VAL A 52 -6.69 4.84 4.79
CA VAL A 52 -5.42 4.11 4.97
C VAL A 52 -5.51 2.71 4.40
N ARG A 53 -6.62 2.00 4.64
CA ARG A 53 -6.86 0.68 4.06
C ARG A 53 -6.79 0.73 2.54
N ASP A 54 -7.56 1.63 1.94
CA ASP A 54 -7.68 1.73 0.48
C ASP A 54 -6.33 2.10 -0.17
N ALA A 55 -5.55 3.00 0.45
CA ALA A 55 -4.21 3.33 -0.01
C ALA A 55 -3.23 2.14 0.02
N ILE A 56 -3.34 1.24 1.00
CA ILE A 56 -2.51 0.04 1.05
C ILE A 56 -2.95 -0.96 -0.02
N TYR A 57 -4.26 -1.17 -0.19
CA TYR A 57 -4.77 -2.04 -1.27
C TYR A 57 -4.46 -1.50 -2.65
N PHE A 58 -4.44 -0.18 -2.86
CA PHE A 58 -3.99 0.40 -4.14
C PHE A 58 -2.54 0.02 -4.47
N VAL A 59 -1.66 -0.04 -3.47
CA VAL A 59 -0.26 -0.43 -3.68
C VAL A 59 -0.11 -1.94 -3.81
N GLU A 60 -0.90 -2.72 -3.07
CA GLU A 60 -0.94 -4.19 -3.15
C GLU A 60 -1.54 -4.69 -4.47
N ASP A 61 -2.49 -3.96 -5.05
CA ASP A 61 -3.16 -4.34 -6.28
C ASP A 61 -2.18 -4.41 -7.46
N ASP A 62 -1.82 -5.63 -7.84
CA ASP A 62 -1.04 -5.94 -9.03
C ASP A 62 -1.88 -6.60 -10.13
N THR A 63 -3.21 -6.57 -10.02
CA THR A 63 -4.12 -7.21 -10.98
C THR A 63 -3.96 -6.66 -12.40
N GLY A 64 -3.45 -5.43 -12.55
CA GLY A 64 -3.06 -4.87 -13.83
C GLY A 64 -2.01 -5.71 -14.57
N ARG A 65 -1.13 -6.44 -13.86
CA ARG A 65 -0.20 -7.42 -14.47
C ARG A 65 -0.95 -8.56 -15.15
N LEU A 66 -2.04 -9.03 -14.54
CA LEU A 66 -2.88 -10.10 -15.09
C LEU A 66 -3.66 -9.65 -16.34
N VAL A 67 -4.09 -8.39 -16.37
CA VAL A 67 -4.88 -7.81 -17.47
C VAL A 67 -3.99 -7.41 -18.66
N ALA A 68 -2.84 -6.78 -18.38
CA ALA A 68 -1.91 -6.34 -19.42
C ALA A 68 -1.11 -7.50 -20.04
N GLY A 69 -0.95 -8.61 -19.31
CA GLY A 69 -0.02 -9.67 -19.69
C GLY A 69 1.45 -9.23 -19.66
N GLU A 70 1.71 -8.07 -19.05
CA GLU A 70 3.02 -7.47 -18.89
C GLU A 70 3.47 -7.63 -17.43
N ASP A 71 4.64 -8.22 -17.24
CA ASP A 71 5.27 -8.44 -15.92
C ASP A 71 5.65 -7.10 -15.24
N ASP A 72 5.76 -6.03 -16.04
CA ASP A 72 6.21 -4.69 -15.64
C ASP A 72 5.05 -3.69 -15.39
N TRP A 73 3.79 -4.14 -15.31
CA TRP A 73 2.69 -3.24 -15.02
C TRP A 73 2.88 -2.56 -13.65
N ARG A 74 2.61 -1.25 -13.62
CA ARG A 74 2.63 -0.40 -12.42
C ARG A 74 1.74 0.82 -12.61
N PRO A 75 1.14 1.37 -11.54
CA PRO A 75 0.40 2.62 -11.62
C PRO A 75 1.30 3.76 -12.05
N THR A 76 0.72 4.71 -12.77
CA THR A 76 1.35 5.95 -13.16
C THR A 76 1.57 6.84 -11.94
N ARG A 77 2.51 7.79 -12.05
CA ARG A 77 2.75 8.79 -11.00
C ARG A 77 1.50 9.60 -10.68
N ASP A 78 0.68 9.92 -11.68
CA ASP A 78 -0.54 10.70 -11.48
C ASP A 78 -1.60 9.91 -10.72
N GLU A 79 -1.72 8.60 -10.95
CA GLU A 79 -2.59 7.71 -10.15
C GLU A 79 -2.12 7.63 -8.69
N ILE A 80 -0.80 7.51 -8.46
CA ILE A 80 -0.25 7.50 -7.10
C ILE A 80 -0.51 8.84 -6.38
N LEU A 81 -0.38 9.97 -7.08
CA LEU A 81 -0.67 11.29 -6.52
C LEU A 81 -2.16 11.50 -6.25
N ALA A 82 -3.04 10.94 -7.08
CA ALA A 82 -4.48 10.96 -6.85
C ALA A 82 -4.84 10.18 -5.58
N GLU A 83 -4.24 9.00 -5.38
CA GLU A 83 -4.43 8.21 -4.16
C GLU A 83 -3.88 8.93 -2.92
N LEU A 84 -2.69 9.55 -3.04
CA LEU A 84 -2.07 10.33 -1.98
C LEU A 84 -2.99 11.48 -1.49
N ALA A 85 -3.70 12.13 -2.42
CA ALA A 85 -4.63 13.22 -2.09
C ALA A 85 -5.86 12.76 -1.28
N LEU A 86 -6.18 11.46 -1.25
CA LEU A 86 -7.25 10.91 -0.41
C LEU A 86 -6.82 10.75 1.06
N LEU A 87 -5.52 10.88 1.35
CA LEU A 87 -4.95 10.80 2.70
C LEU A 87 -4.78 12.17 3.38
N ASP A 88 -5.14 13.27 2.72
CA ASP A 88 -5.11 14.62 3.27
C ASP A 88 -6.38 15.01 4.05
#